data_AF-A0A9Q0ZCG5-F1
#
_entry.id   AF-A0A9Q0ZCG5-F1
#
_cell.length_a   1.000
_cell.length_b   1.000
_cell.length_c   1.000
_cell.angle_alpha   90.00
_cell.angle_beta   90.00
_cell.angle_gamma   90.00
#
_symmetry.space_group_name_H-M   'P 1'
#
loop_
_entity.id
_entity.type
_entity.pdbx_description
1 polymer ?
#
loop_
_entity_poly.entity_id
_entity_poly.type
_entity_poly.pdbx_seq_one_letter_code
_entity_poly.pdbx_strand_id
1 'polypeptide(L)'
;MACYPMSPRHSRMLLTVIQVTRKMKNHDIANLVLGYAVATAAALSMSNPFLKHFEGSHTDSNGSEQDGRSSSVGSNKILDKQEKIKNKKLRETAKLSRARFSNSTSDTLTVAYALHCFELSKSPVEFCHENALHLKTMEEMSKLRKQLLQLVFNHHGHEFEQGFSWTLGTMEDVEQAWRVLSSKRSTLLNVEDILGQAICAGWVDRVAKRIRGNSGFLEGDRKTSAVRYQACMVKETVFLHRWSSLSRSAPEFLVYSELLQTKRPYMHGATSIKPEWLAKYGGSLCSFSTVEDRKPEYDPQTDHLYRWVIPTFGPHLWQLPAQSMPISSDEDRLKDGDGHSVYRMRSIWIIFSNAPGLERDLYPLFY
;
A
#
# COMPACT_ATOMS: atom_id res chain seq x y z
N MET A 1 -6.13 12.49 -12.64
CA MET A 1 -4.79 12.26 -12.04
C MET A 1 -3.87 13.49 -12.13
N ALA A 2 -3.83 14.16 -13.29
CA ALA A 2 -2.97 15.35 -13.53
C ALA A 2 -3.30 16.57 -12.64
N CYS A 3 -4.48 16.58 -12.03
CA CYS A 3 -4.95 17.65 -11.15
C CYS A 3 -4.15 17.76 -9.84
N TYR A 4 -3.53 16.67 -9.38
CA TYR A 4 -2.70 16.68 -8.17
C TYR A 4 -1.25 17.01 -8.51
N PRO A 5 -0.58 17.94 -7.80
CA PRO A 5 0.81 18.33 -8.03
C PRO A 5 1.80 17.30 -7.45
N MET A 6 1.58 16.03 -7.77
CA MET A 6 2.37 14.89 -7.31
C MET A 6 2.56 13.89 -8.45
N SER A 7 3.46 12.92 -8.25
CA SER A 7 3.64 11.85 -9.23
C SER A 7 2.32 11.09 -9.46
N PRO A 8 2.08 10.52 -10.65
CA PRO A 8 0.89 9.71 -10.95
C PRO A 8 0.58 8.61 -9.91
N ARG A 9 1.60 8.00 -9.28
CA ARG A 9 1.42 6.95 -8.25
C ARG A 9 0.65 7.45 -7.03
N HIS A 10 1.05 8.60 -6.51
CA HIS A 10 0.40 9.29 -5.39
C HIS A 10 -1.03 9.68 -5.75
N SER A 11 -1.24 10.24 -6.95
CA SER A 11 -2.58 10.58 -7.42
C SER A 11 -3.47 9.34 -7.53
N ARG A 12 -2.95 8.21 -8.05
CA ARG A 12 -3.69 6.94 -8.13
C ARG A 12 -4.06 6.41 -6.75
N MET A 13 -3.14 6.50 -5.78
CA MET A 13 -3.41 6.12 -4.40
C MET A 13 -4.58 6.93 -3.82
N LEU A 14 -4.54 8.27 -3.90
CA LEU A 14 -5.63 9.11 -3.37
C LEU A 14 -6.97 8.84 -4.05
N LEU A 15 -6.97 8.74 -5.39
CA LEU A 15 -8.19 8.45 -6.13
C LEU A 15 -8.78 7.08 -5.78
N THR A 16 -7.93 6.09 -5.52
CA THR A 16 -8.36 4.76 -5.09
C THR A 16 -9.04 4.84 -3.72
N VAL A 17 -8.51 5.62 -2.78
CA VAL A 17 -9.16 5.85 -1.47
C VAL A 17 -10.55 6.42 -1.68
N ILE A 18 -10.70 7.49 -2.48
CA ILE A 18 -11.99 8.12 -2.74
C ILE A 18 -12.99 7.12 -3.32
N GLN A 19 -12.57 6.29 -4.27
CA GLN A 19 -13.44 5.25 -4.85
C GLN A 19 -13.86 4.18 -3.84
N VAL A 20 -12.94 3.73 -2.97
CA VAL A 20 -13.23 2.70 -1.97
C VAL A 20 -14.13 3.24 -0.86
N THR A 21 -13.88 4.46 -0.37
CA THR A 21 -14.66 5.06 0.72
C THR A 21 -16.08 5.42 0.29
N ARG A 22 -16.34 5.73 -0.99
CA ARG A 22 -17.69 5.97 -1.51
C ARG A 22 -18.66 4.81 -1.34
N LYS A 23 -18.14 3.58 -1.27
CA LYS A 23 -18.96 2.39 -1.01
C LYS A 23 -19.24 2.18 0.48
N MET A 24 -18.68 3.00 1.36
CA MET A 24 -18.85 2.87 2.81
C MET A 24 -20.09 3.61 3.28
N LYS A 25 -20.79 2.99 4.22
CA LYS A 25 -21.96 3.58 4.89
C LYS A 25 -21.59 4.54 6.02
N ASN A 26 -20.38 4.42 6.58
CA ASN A 26 -19.93 5.20 7.73
C ASN A 26 -19.06 6.39 7.27
N HIS A 27 -19.64 7.58 7.30
CA HIS A 27 -18.98 8.83 6.88
C HIS A 27 -17.83 9.25 7.79
N ASP A 28 -17.92 9.01 9.11
CA ASP A 28 -16.84 9.36 10.05
C ASP A 28 -15.55 8.57 9.77
N ILE A 29 -15.71 7.27 9.50
CA ILE A 29 -14.58 6.41 9.12
C ILE A 29 -14.04 6.84 7.76
N ALA A 30 -14.90 7.18 6.80
CA ALA A 30 -14.46 7.66 5.50
C ALA A 30 -13.61 8.95 5.63
N ASN A 31 -14.06 9.92 6.42
CA ASN A 31 -13.33 11.15 6.71
C ASN A 31 -11.96 10.87 7.37
N LEU A 32 -11.93 9.96 8.35
CA LEU A 32 -10.68 9.52 8.98
C LEU A 32 -9.73 8.89 7.96
N VAL A 33 -10.22 7.99 7.11
CA VAL A 33 -9.42 7.34 6.05
C VAL A 33 -8.85 8.39 5.11
N LEU A 34 -9.64 9.38 4.69
CA LEU A 34 -9.16 10.45 3.81
C LEU A 34 -8.06 11.28 4.49
N GLY A 35 -8.23 11.67 5.76
CA GLY A 35 -7.20 12.38 6.52
C GLY A 35 -5.87 11.63 6.55
N TYR A 36 -5.92 10.32 6.84
CA TYR A 36 -4.73 9.46 6.79
C TYR A 36 -4.20 9.23 5.38
N ALA A 37 -5.06 9.17 4.36
CA ALA A 37 -4.65 8.98 2.97
C ALA A 37 -3.83 10.17 2.46
N VAL A 38 -4.28 11.38 2.77
CA VAL A 38 -3.56 12.60 2.41
C VAL A 38 -2.24 12.72 3.18
N ALA A 39 -2.23 12.35 4.47
CA ALA A 39 -0.98 12.27 5.25
C ALA A 39 -0.02 11.21 4.69
N THR A 40 -0.53 10.05 4.28
CA THR A 40 0.24 8.97 3.64
C THR A 40 0.81 9.43 2.30
N ALA A 41 0.06 10.20 1.51
CA ALA A 41 0.53 10.75 0.25
C ALA A 41 1.68 11.74 0.46
N ALA A 42 1.54 12.62 1.46
CA ALA A 42 2.60 13.54 1.85
C ALA A 42 3.85 12.81 2.37
N ALA A 43 3.67 11.76 3.18
CA ALA A 43 4.77 10.94 3.71
C ALA A 43 5.54 10.21 2.60
N LEU A 44 4.87 9.71 1.56
CA LEU A 44 5.51 9.04 0.42
C LEU A 44 6.19 10.02 -0.56
N SER A 45 5.74 11.28 -0.57
CA SER A 45 6.29 12.32 -1.45
C SER A 45 7.58 12.94 -0.92
N MET A 46 7.90 12.71 0.35
CA MET A 46 8.98 13.35 1.08
C MET A 46 9.98 12.31 1.61
N SER A 47 11.18 12.77 2.00
CA SER A 47 12.16 11.90 2.64
C SER A 47 11.69 11.42 4.02
N ASN A 48 12.18 10.25 4.46
CA ASN A 48 11.83 9.72 5.76
C ASN A 48 12.30 10.67 6.89
N PRO A 49 11.40 11.14 7.77
CA PRO A 49 11.73 12.15 8.76
C PRO A 49 12.53 11.58 9.93
N PHE A 50 12.54 10.25 10.13
CA PHE A 50 13.31 9.63 11.18
C PHE A 50 14.79 9.67 10.85
N LEU A 51 15.59 10.32 11.71
CA LEU A 51 17.03 10.44 11.51
C LEU A 51 17.67 9.05 11.37
N LYS A 52 18.25 8.78 10.20
CA LYS A 52 19.11 7.62 9.94
C LYS A 52 20.54 8.08 10.18
N HIS A 53 21.13 7.72 11.31
CA HIS A 53 22.59 7.81 11.41
C HIS A 53 23.21 6.60 10.74
N PHE A 54 24.02 6.91 9.73
CA PHE A 54 24.79 5.98 8.93
C PHE A 54 25.48 4.94 9.80
N GLU A 55 25.40 3.69 9.35
CA GLU A 55 26.39 2.68 9.65
C GLU A 55 27.75 3.27 9.25
N GLY A 56 28.68 3.32 10.20
CA GLY A 56 29.82 4.23 10.18
C GLY A 56 30.63 4.18 8.88
N SER A 57 31.29 5.31 8.60
CA SER A 57 32.50 5.30 7.79
C SER A 57 33.46 4.25 8.35
N HIS A 58 33.46 3.06 7.75
CA HIS A 58 34.68 2.28 7.68
C HIS A 58 35.57 3.03 6.70
N THR A 59 36.24 4.07 7.18
CA THR A 59 37.59 4.33 6.69
C THR A 59 38.41 3.17 7.24
N ASP A 60 38.65 2.17 6.39
CA ASP A 60 39.71 1.19 6.62
C ASP A 60 41.03 1.96 6.58
N SER A 61 41.41 2.55 7.72
CA SER A 61 42.72 3.15 7.93
C SER A 61 43.70 2.03 8.23
N ASN A 62 44.14 1.35 7.16
CA ASN A 62 45.34 0.54 7.20
C ASN A 62 46.52 1.39 6.70
N GLY A 63 47.41 1.72 7.63
CA GLY A 63 48.84 1.87 7.36
C GLY A 63 49.36 3.27 7.06
N SER A 64 49.83 3.97 8.09
CA SER A 64 51.24 4.42 8.17
C SER A 64 51.45 5.15 9.50
N GLU A 65 52.14 4.47 10.42
CA GLU A 65 52.81 5.13 11.53
C GLU A 65 53.96 5.97 10.96
N GLN A 66 53.91 7.29 11.12
CA GLN A 66 55.13 8.07 11.28
C GLN A 66 54.94 9.14 12.35
N ASP A 67 55.98 9.19 13.17
CA ASP A 67 56.17 9.90 14.42
C ASP A 67 56.16 11.42 14.26
N GLY A 68 55.62 12.13 15.26
CA GLY A 68 55.60 13.59 15.26
C GLY A 68 54.89 14.18 16.48
N ARG A 69 55.63 14.34 17.58
CA ARG A 69 55.21 15.01 18.83
C ARG A 69 54.43 16.31 18.58
N SER A 70 53.20 16.38 19.06
CA SER A 70 52.59 17.63 19.54
C SER A 70 51.60 17.35 20.68
N SER A 71 51.70 18.15 21.74
CA SER A 71 50.93 18.07 22.98
C SER A 71 49.49 18.56 22.81
N SER A 72 48.67 17.78 22.08
CA SER A 72 47.24 18.03 21.82
C SER A 72 46.37 16.75 21.97
N VAL A 73 46.98 15.63 22.37
CA VAL A 73 46.36 14.29 22.33
C VAL A 73 45.25 14.08 23.38
N GLY A 74 45.24 14.86 24.47
CA GLY A 74 44.25 14.72 25.55
C GLY A 74 42.86 15.29 25.23
N SER A 75 42.81 16.45 24.56
CA SER A 75 41.55 17.18 24.30
C SER A 75 40.71 16.48 23.22
N ASN A 76 41.36 16.00 22.15
CA ASN A 76 40.68 15.27 21.07
C ASN A 76 40.06 13.94 21.54
N LYS A 77 40.68 13.22 22.48
CA LYS A 77 40.13 11.97 23.03
C LYS A 77 38.89 12.21 23.90
N ILE A 78 38.82 13.33 24.62
CA ILE A 78 37.66 13.69 25.45
C ILE A 78 36.48 14.10 24.57
N LEU A 79 36.72 14.91 23.53
CA LEU A 79 35.70 15.31 22.55
C LEU A 79 35.13 14.10 21.79
N ASP A 80 35.99 13.20 21.31
CA ASP A 80 35.57 11.97 20.62
C ASP A 80 34.75 11.03 21.55
N LYS A 81 35.09 10.98 22.84
CA LYS A 81 34.32 10.21 23.83
C LYS A 81 32.96 10.85 24.12
N GLN A 82 32.87 12.18 24.23
CA GLN A 82 31.61 12.90 24.42
C GLN A 82 30.69 12.76 23.19
N GLU A 83 31.25 12.85 21.99
CA GLU A 83 30.51 12.68 20.74
C GLU A 83 29.97 11.25 20.59
N LYS A 84 30.77 10.22 20.94
CA LYS A 84 30.31 8.83 20.99
C LYS A 84 29.14 8.61 21.94
N ILE A 85 29.18 9.21 23.13
CA ILE A 85 28.08 9.13 24.11
C ILE A 85 26.81 9.82 23.57
N LYS A 86 26.96 11.01 22.99
CA LYS A 86 25.86 11.75 22.35
C LYS A 86 25.22 10.95 21.20
N ASN A 87 26.04 10.35 20.34
CA ASN A 87 25.59 9.52 19.22
C ASN A 87 24.89 8.25 19.70
N LYS A 88 25.38 7.62 20.77
CA LYS A 88 24.72 6.46 21.40
C LYS A 88 23.34 6.84 21.94
N LYS A 89 23.24 7.94 22.70
CA LYS A 89 21.98 8.43 23.24
C LYS A 89 20.98 8.74 22.13
N LEU A 90 21.41 9.45 21.08
CA LEU A 90 20.55 9.76 19.94
C LEU A 90 20.07 8.51 19.20
N ARG A 91 20.93 7.49 19.05
CA ARG A 91 20.56 6.20 18.46
C ARG A 91 19.53 5.46 19.29
N GLU A 92 19.62 5.52 20.62
CA GLU A 92 18.64 4.92 21.53
C GLU A 92 17.31 5.67 21.44
N THR A 93 17.32 7.01 21.47
CA THR A 93 16.13 7.84 21.26
C THR A 93 15.45 7.53 19.92
N ALA A 94 16.20 7.43 18.82
CA ALA A 94 15.66 7.10 17.51
C ALA A 94 15.05 5.69 17.45
N LYS A 95 15.60 4.73 18.19
CA LYS A 95 15.01 3.38 18.30
C LYS A 95 13.69 3.41 19.08
N LEU A 96 13.65 4.11 20.21
CA LEU A 96 12.45 4.24 21.04
C LEU A 96 11.34 4.97 20.30
N SER A 97 11.67 6.06 19.62
CA SER A 97 10.77 6.81 18.74
C SER A 97 10.17 5.92 17.64
N ARG A 98 11.01 5.20 16.90
CA ARG A 98 10.51 4.27 15.87
C ARG A 98 9.59 3.20 16.44
N ALA A 99 9.92 2.64 17.61
CA ALA A 99 9.06 1.65 18.28
C ALA A 99 7.73 2.25 18.77
N ARG A 100 7.73 3.52 19.18
CA ARG A 100 6.52 4.24 19.59
C ARG A 100 5.54 4.43 18.45
N PHE A 101 6.03 4.82 17.27
CA PHE A 101 5.18 5.09 16.10
C PHE A 101 4.99 3.87 15.20
N SER A 102 5.66 2.75 15.46
CA SER A 102 5.71 1.61 14.54
C SER A 102 4.33 1.05 14.28
N ASN A 103 3.98 0.99 13.00
CA ASN A 103 2.83 0.26 12.51
C ASN A 103 3.28 -1.08 11.94
N SER A 104 2.68 -2.18 12.38
CA SER A 104 3.08 -3.54 11.95
C SER A 104 2.77 -3.86 10.49
N THR A 105 1.92 -3.07 9.82
CA THR A 105 1.51 -3.29 8.44
C THR A 105 2.24 -2.37 7.45
N SER A 106 2.80 -1.23 7.87
CA SER A 106 3.45 -0.29 6.95
C SER A 106 4.46 0.67 7.60
N ASP A 107 5.61 0.83 6.95
CA ASP A 107 6.59 1.88 7.25
C ASP A 107 6.02 3.28 6.94
N THR A 108 5.20 3.39 5.89
CA THR A 108 4.59 4.65 5.49
C THR A 108 3.55 5.10 6.51
N LEU A 109 2.72 4.18 6.99
CA LEU A 109 1.73 4.49 8.04
C LEU A 109 2.41 4.85 9.37
N THR A 110 3.60 4.30 9.63
CA THR A 110 4.45 4.72 10.77
C THR A 110 4.81 6.21 10.65
N VAL A 111 5.17 6.69 9.46
CA VAL A 111 5.47 8.11 9.20
C VAL A 111 4.21 8.98 9.27
N ALA A 112 3.09 8.53 8.69
CA ALA A 112 1.82 9.25 8.75
C ALA A 112 1.32 9.42 10.19
N TYR A 113 1.49 8.40 11.04
CA TYR A 113 1.15 8.47 12.46
C TYR A 113 2.08 9.43 13.23
N ALA A 114 3.38 9.45 12.92
CA ALA A 114 4.29 10.44 13.48
C ALA A 114 3.89 11.87 13.07
N LEU A 115 3.44 12.07 11.83
CA LEU A 115 2.92 13.36 11.35
C LEU A 115 1.66 13.79 12.09
N HIS A 116 0.73 12.87 12.32
CA HIS A 116 -0.46 13.11 13.14
C HIS A 116 -0.09 13.62 14.54
N CYS A 117 0.82 12.92 15.24
CA CYS A 117 1.26 13.35 16.57
C CYS A 117 2.03 14.69 16.54
N PHE A 118 2.81 14.95 15.49
CA PHE A 118 3.50 16.24 15.30
C PHE A 118 2.52 17.40 15.18
N GLU A 119 1.47 17.26 14.37
CA GLU A 119 0.46 18.31 14.19
C GLU A 119 -0.39 18.56 15.43
N LEU A 120 -0.55 17.56 16.30
CA LEU A 120 -1.23 17.68 17.60
C LEU A 120 -0.31 18.20 18.71
N SER A 121 0.99 18.25 18.49
CA SER A 121 1.95 18.69 19.50
C SER A 121 1.82 20.20 19.76
N LYS A 122 1.99 20.61 21.02
CA LYS A 122 2.00 22.04 21.40
C LYS A 122 3.25 22.75 20.90
N SER A 123 4.38 22.04 20.87
CA SER A 123 5.69 22.54 20.45
C SER A 123 6.30 21.60 19.40
N PRO A 124 6.20 21.95 18.11
CA PRO A 124 6.74 21.14 17.01
C PRO A 124 8.25 20.88 17.12
N VAL A 125 9.00 21.87 17.61
CA VAL A 125 10.47 21.80 17.75
C VAL A 125 10.87 20.80 18.84
N GLU A 126 10.24 20.89 20.01
CA GLU A 126 10.48 19.97 21.12
C GLU A 126 10.06 18.55 20.75
N PHE A 127 8.90 18.39 20.10
CA PHE A 127 8.43 17.10 19.62
C PHE A 127 9.44 16.43 18.69
N CYS A 128 10.02 17.17 17.74
CA CYS A 128 11.04 16.63 16.84
C CYS A 128 12.32 16.25 17.57
N HIS A 129 12.76 17.06 18.55
CA HIS A 129 13.95 16.76 19.36
C HIS A 129 13.76 15.49 20.21
N GLU A 130 12.62 15.36 20.90
CA GLU A 130 12.31 14.19 21.74
C GLU A 130 12.17 12.89 20.94
N ASN A 131 11.64 12.98 19.72
CA ASN A 131 11.39 11.82 18.87
C ASN A 131 12.48 11.58 17.81
N ALA A 132 13.59 12.33 17.84
CA ALA A 132 14.68 12.24 16.84
C ALA A 132 14.18 12.32 15.39
N LEU A 133 13.33 13.31 15.11
CA LEU A 133 12.74 13.59 13.81
C LEU A 133 13.36 14.85 13.18
N HIS A 134 13.39 14.90 11.84
CA HIS A 134 13.84 16.08 11.11
C HIS A 134 12.72 17.12 10.98
N LEU A 135 12.85 18.25 11.70
CA LEU A 135 11.82 19.30 11.80
C LEU A 135 11.34 19.81 10.43
N LYS A 136 12.28 20.23 9.58
CA LYS A 136 11.95 20.80 8.27
C LYS A 136 11.14 19.83 7.39
N THR A 137 11.50 18.54 7.44
CA THR A 137 10.75 17.51 6.70
C THR A 137 9.34 17.35 7.24
N MET A 138 9.15 17.38 8.56
CA MET A 138 7.82 17.30 9.19
C MET A 138 6.95 18.51 8.87
N GLU A 139 7.52 19.72 8.87
CA GLU A 139 6.82 20.95 8.49
C GLU A 139 6.40 20.94 7.02
N GLU A 140 7.29 20.52 6.12
CA GLU A 140 7.00 20.38 4.70
C GLU A 140 5.92 19.31 4.45
N MET A 141 5.97 18.18 5.14
CA MET A 141 4.91 17.15 5.09
C MET A 141 3.56 17.69 5.57
N SER A 142 3.52 18.46 6.67
CA SER A 142 2.28 19.05 7.17
C SER A 142 1.68 20.06 6.19
N LYS A 143 2.53 20.91 5.59
CA LYS A 143 2.11 21.86 4.54
C LYS A 143 1.55 21.12 3.32
N LEU A 144 2.26 20.10 2.85
CA LEU A 144 1.82 19.28 1.72
C LEU A 144 0.50 18.57 2.02
N ARG A 145 0.33 17.99 3.22
CA ARG A 145 -0.94 17.37 3.64
C ARG A 145 -2.12 18.34 3.51
N LYS A 146 -1.98 19.56 4.03
CA LYS A 146 -3.03 20.57 3.97
C LYS A 146 -3.34 21.02 2.53
N GLN A 147 -2.31 21.21 1.71
CA GLN A 147 -2.46 21.55 0.29
C GLN A 147 -3.20 20.45 -0.47
N LEU A 148 -2.81 19.19 -0.27
CA LEU A 148 -3.46 18.05 -0.90
C LEU A 148 -4.92 17.91 -0.46
N LEU A 149 -5.22 18.14 0.82
CA LEU A 149 -6.59 18.14 1.31
C LEU A 149 -7.42 19.22 0.62
N GLN A 150 -6.90 20.45 0.50
CA GLN A 150 -7.58 21.54 -0.21
C GLN A 150 -7.88 21.15 -1.67
N LEU A 151 -6.92 20.51 -2.35
CA LEU A 151 -7.11 20.09 -3.74
C LEU A 151 -8.18 19.02 -3.88
N VAL A 152 -8.26 18.04 -2.96
CA VAL A 152 -9.32 17.01 -2.99
C VAL A 152 -10.72 17.63 -2.99
N PHE A 153 -10.92 18.73 -2.25
CA PHE A 153 -12.21 19.42 -2.15
C PHE A 153 -12.43 20.47 -3.25
N ASN A 154 -11.36 21.10 -3.76
CA ASN A 154 -11.48 22.14 -4.77
C ASN A 154 -11.66 21.57 -6.19
N HIS A 155 -11.27 20.32 -6.43
CA HIS A 155 -11.46 19.69 -7.74
C HIS A 155 -12.92 19.24 -7.96
N HIS A 156 -13.68 20.08 -8.66
CA HIS A 156 -14.97 19.71 -9.26
C HIS A 156 -14.71 19.29 -10.70
N GLY A 157 -14.60 17.98 -10.94
CA GLY A 157 -14.50 17.43 -12.29
C GLY A 157 -15.79 17.60 -13.09
N HIS A 158 -15.67 17.67 -14.43
CA HIS A 158 -16.79 17.56 -15.36
C HIS A 158 -17.56 16.23 -15.15
N GLU A 159 -18.81 16.15 -15.63
CA GLU A 159 -19.78 15.06 -15.39
C GLU A 159 -19.25 13.62 -15.55
N PHE A 160 -18.19 13.38 -16.32
CA PHE A 160 -17.57 12.06 -16.51
C PHE A 160 -16.63 11.61 -15.36
N GLU A 161 -16.23 12.51 -14.45
CA GLU A 161 -15.34 12.22 -13.32
C GLU A 161 -16.09 12.06 -11.99
N GLN A 162 -17.43 11.98 -12.03
CA GLN A 162 -18.27 11.91 -10.84
C GLN A 162 -17.89 10.82 -9.85
N GLY A 163 -17.20 9.73 -10.25
CA GLY A 163 -16.73 8.65 -9.37
C GLY A 163 -15.48 8.98 -8.53
N PHE A 164 -14.83 10.12 -8.78
CA PHE A 164 -13.56 10.52 -8.18
C PHE A 164 -13.62 11.78 -7.32
N SER A 165 -14.78 12.43 -7.25
CA SER A 165 -15.03 13.56 -6.35
C SER A 165 -15.33 13.08 -4.93
N TRP A 166 -14.88 13.85 -3.93
CA TRP A 166 -15.26 13.60 -2.53
C TRP A 166 -16.68 14.13 -2.27
N THR A 167 -17.54 13.29 -1.69
CA THR A 167 -18.94 13.65 -1.40
C THR A 167 -19.35 13.32 0.04
N LEU A 168 -18.43 12.86 0.89
CA LEU A 168 -18.74 12.24 2.18
C LEU A 168 -18.41 13.14 3.38
N GLY A 169 -18.78 14.41 3.33
CA GLY A 169 -18.51 15.42 4.38
C GLY A 169 -17.73 16.61 3.85
N THR A 170 -17.48 17.60 4.70
CA THR A 170 -16.71 18.80 4.37
C THR A 170 -15.22 18.65 4.72
N MET A 171 -14.43 19.65 4.33
CA MET A 171 -13.01 19.70 4.68
C MET A 171 -12.79 19.75 6.20
N GLU A 172 -13.66 20.46 6.92
CA GLU A 172 -13.64 20.56 8.37
C GLU A 172 -13.91 19.21 9.05
N ASP A 173 -14.84 18.40 8.50
CA ASP A 173 -15.12 17.06 9.02
C ASP A 173 -13.88 16.16 8.93
N VAL A 174 -13.14 16.25 7.82
CA VAL A 174 -11.89 15.50 7.62
C VAL A 174 -10.80 15.98 8.58
N GLU A 175 -10.63 17.29 8.75
CA GLU A 175 -9.68 17.84 9.71
C GLU A 175 -10.05 17.47 11.16
N GLN A 176 -11.34 17.44 11.49
CA GLN A 176 -11.80 17.05 12.82
C GLN A 176 -11.55 15.56 13.07
N ALA A 177 -11.87 14.70 12.09
CA ALA A 177 -11.54 13.28 12.16
C ALA A 177 -10.03 13.05 12.27
N TRP A 178 -9.23 13.80 11.51
CA TRP A 178 -7.77 13.76 11.57
C TRP A 178 -7.21 14.16 12.94
N ARG A 179 -7.87 15.03 13.71
CA ARG A 179 -7.40 15.42 15.05
C ARG A 179 -7.70 14.39 16.14
N VAL A 180 -8.62 13.46 15.89
CA VAL A 180 -9.05 12.48 16.90
C VAL A 180 -8.28 11.17 16.70
N LEU A 181 -7.51 10.78 17.72
CA LEU A 181 -6.87 9.47 17.76
C LEU A 181 -7.96 8.41 18.00
N SER A 182 -8.20 7.55 17.01
CA SER A 182 -9.23 6.52 17.14
C SER A 182 -8.86 5.54 18.25
N SER A 183 -9.68 5.47 19.30
CA SER A 183 -9.47 4.59 20.45
C SER A 183 -9.82 3.13 20.17
N LYS A 184 -10.60 2.87 19.11
CA LYS A 184 -11.02 1.52 18.72
C LYS A 184 -9.98 0.89 17.80
N ARG A 185 -9.45 -0.27 18.21
CA ARG A 185 -8.44 -0.99 17.40
C ARG A 185 -9.00 -1.51 16.07
N SER A 186 -10.27 -1.90 16.04
CA SER A 186 -10.94 -2.42 14.83
C SER A 186 -11.14 -1.36 13.75
N THR A 187 -11.44 -0.12 14.12
CA THR A 187 -11.55 0.99 13.16
C THR A 187 -10.18 1.32 12.57
N LEU A 188 -9.12 1.26 13.38
CA LEU A 188 -7.75 1.44 12.91
C LEU A 188 -7.36 0.37 11.87
N LEU A 189 -7.66 -0.92 12.13
CA LEU A 189 -7.37 -2.01 11.19
C LEU A 189 -8.09 -1.84 9.85
N ASN A 190 -9.35 -1.41 9.86
CA ASN A 190 -10.09 -1.13 8.62
C ASN A 190 -9.45 0.02 7.85
N VAL A 191 -9.05 1.10 8.54
CA VAL A 191 -8.35 2.24 7.93
C VAL A 191 -7.03 1.78 7.29
N GLU A 192 -6.21 1.02 8.03
CA GLU A 192 -4.95 0.47 7.53
C GLU A 192 -5.13 -0.41 6.29
N ASP A 193 -6.14 -1.28 6.27
CA ASP A 193 -6.44 -2.14 5.12
C ASP A 193 -6.84 -1.32 3.88
N ILE A 194 -7.62 -0.25 4.05
CA ILE A 194 -8.02 0.63 2.94
C ILE A 194 -6.81 1.40 2.41
N LEU A 195 -5.96 1.91 3.30
CA LEU A 195 -4.72 2.60 2.93
C LEU A 195 -3.73 1.64 2.26
N GLY A 196 -3.61 0.40 2.74
CA GLY A 196 -2.79 -0.64 2.13
C GLY A 196 -3.25 -0.99 0.72
N GLN A 197 -4.57 -1.09 0.50
CA GLN A 197 -5.17 -1.25 -0.83
C GLN A 197 -4.82 -0.09 -1.76
N ALA A 198 -4.92 1.15 -1.27
CA ALA A 198 -4.61 2.33 -2.05
C ALA A 198 -3.12 2.43 -2.40
N ILE A 199 -2.22 2.15 -1.44
CA ILE A 199 -0.77 2.09 -1.68
C ILE A 199 -0.47 1.00 -2.71
N CYS A 200 -1.10 -0.17 -2.59
CA CYS A 200 -0.98 -1.25 -3.58
C CYS A 200 -1.39 -0.79 -4.98
N ALA A 201 -2.49 -0.05 -5.10
CA ALA A 201 -2.95 0.49 -6.38
C ALA A 201 -1.97 1.50 -6.98
N GLY A 202 -1.34 2.34 -6.17
CA GLY A 202 -0.36 3.34 -6.63
C GLY A 202 0.98 2.76 -7.05
N TRP A 203 1.41 1.64 -6.46
CA TRP A 203 2.74 1.04 -6.63
C TRP A 203 2.68 -0.44 -7.04
N VAL A 204 1.71 -0.79 -7.87
CA VAL A 204 1.48 -2.17 -8.33
C VAL A 204 2.72 -2.81 -9.00
N ASP A 205 3.55 -2.02 -9.67
CA ASP A 205 4.80 -2.48 -10.31
C ASP A 205 5.96 -2.66 -9.31
N ARG A 206 5.84 -2.15 -8.08
CA ARG A 206 6.84 -2.25 -7.00
C ARG A 206 6.39 -3.21 -5.91
N VAL A 207 5.86 -4.35 -6.32
CA VAL A 207 5.48 -5.46 -5.44
C VAL A 207 6.66 -6.41 -5.28
N ALA A 208 6.83 -6.98 -4.10
CA ALA A 208 7.81 -8.01 -3.84
C ALA A 208 7.21 -9.19 -3.07
N LYS A 209 7.55 -10.42 -3.51
CA LYS A 209 7.17 -11.67 -2.86
C LYS A 209 8.31 -12.22 -2.01
N ARG A 210 8.02 -12.65 -0.79
CA ARG A 210 9.00 -13.18 0.15
C ARG A 210 9.58 -14.50 -0.36
N ILE A 211 10.89 -14.63 -0.32
CA ILE A 211 11.59 -15.87 -0.62
C ILE A 211 11.78 -16.64 0.70
N ARG A 212 11.20 -17.85 0.80
CA ARG A 212 11.40 -18.77 1.92
C ARG A 212 12.54 -19.73 1.57
N GLY A 213 13.39 -20.06 2.54
CA GLY A 213 14.65 -20.77 2.31
C GLY A 213 14.49 -22.12 1.60
N ASN A 214 15.20 -22.24 0.46
CA ASN A 214 15.65 -23.40 -0.33
C ASN A 214 15.39 -23.33 -1.85
N SER A 215 14.79 -22.26 -2.38
CA SER A 215 14.83 -22.03 -3.84
C SER A 215 16.25 -21.60 -4.25
N GLY A 216 16.98 -22.52 -4.89
CA GLY A 216 18.43 -22.53 -5.09
C GLY A 216 19.13 -21.19 -5.29
N PHE A 217 20.24 -20.95 -4.57
CA PHE A 217 21.52 -20.42 -5.10
C PHE A 217 22.53 -20.07 -3.98
N LEU A 218 23.82 -20.24 -4.35
CA LEU A 218 25.14 -19.85 -3.81
C LEU A 218 25.38 -19.88 -2.28
N GLU A 219 26.24 -20.80 -1.87
CA GLU A 219 26.72 -21.09 -0.50
C GLU A 219 27.34 -19.90 0.27
N GLY A 220 27.57 -18.75 -0.38
CA GLY A 220 28.15 -17.55 0.25
C GLY A 220 27.19 -16.69 1.08
N ASP A 221 25.86 -16.85 0.94
CA ASP A 221 24.89 -15.91 1.52
C ASP A 221 24.26 -16.35 2.86
N ARG A 222 24.77 -17.43 3.47
CA ARG A 222 24.26 -17.97 4.74
C ARG A 222 24.47 -17.05 5.96
N LYS A 223 25.17 -15.91 5.82
CA LYS A 223 25.56 -15.03 6.93
C LYS A 223 24.65 -13.82 7.19
N THR A 224 23.68 -13.51 6.32
CA THR A 224 22.84 -12.31 6.52
C THR A 224 21.44 -12.65 7.02
N SER A 225 21.12 -12.21 8.24
CA SER A 225 19.79 -12.30 8.88
C SER A 225 18.70 -11.46 8.19
N ALA A 226 19.02 -10.76 7.10
CA ALA A 226 18.07 -9.89 6.41
C ALA A 226 17.03 -10.71 5.62
N VAL A 227 15.77 -10.28 5.69
CA VAL A 227 14.67 -10.96 4.99
C VAL A 227 14.78 -10.69 3.49
N ARG A 228 14.69 -11.74 2.68
CA ARG A 228 14.85 -11.72 1.21
C ARG A 228 13.51 -11.71 0.50
N TYR A 229 13.45 -10.99 -0.61
CA TYR A 229 12.29 -10.86 -1.46
C TYR A 229 12.69 -10.89 -2.95
N GLN A 230 11.79 -11.40 -3.78
CA GLN A 230 11.82 -11.30 -5.23
C GLN A 230 10.91 -10.13 -5.62
N ALA A 231 11.46 -9.09 -6.24
CA ALA A 231 10.66 -7.94 -6.67
C ALA A 231 10.11 -8.16 -8.08
N CYS A 232 8.93 -7.59 -8.36
CA CYS A 232 8.20 -7.79 -9.61
C CYS A 232 8.99 -7.33 -10.84
N MET A 233 9.67 -6.18 -10.76
CA MET A 233 10.36 -5.55 -11.88
C MET A 233 11.88 -5.52 -11.72
N VAL A 234 12.44 -6.31 -10.78
CA VAL A 234 13.89 -6.34 -10.50
C VAL A 234 14.39 -7.77 -10.56
N LYS A 235 15.46 -7.98 -11.35
CA LYS A 235 16.06 -9.32 -11.53
C LYS A 235 16.82 -9.79 -10.28
N GLU A 236 17.45 -8.86 -9.56
CA GLU A 236 18.23 -9.16 -8.36
C GLU A 236 17.33 -9.43 -7.14
N THR A 237 17.84 -10.20 -6.18
CA THR A 237 17.18 -10.37 -4.88
C THR A 237 17.25 -9.08 -4.09
N VAL A 238 16.11 -8.62 -3.58
CA VAL A 238 16.00 -7.41 -2.76
C VAL A 238 15.81 -7.77 -1.30
N PHE A 239 16.23 -6.87 -0.41
CA PHE A 239 16.28 -7.12 1.03
C PHE A 239 15.42 -6.12 1.80
N LEU A 240 14.76 -6.58 2.85
CA LEU A 240 14.06 -5.69 3.78
C LEU A 240 15.03 -5.21 4.86
N HIS A 241 15.10 -3.89 5.05
CA HIS A 241 15.99 -3.30 6.05
C HIS A 241 15.54 -3.63 7.48
N ARG A 242 16.48 -3.86 8.41
CA ARG A 242 16.19 -4.24 9.81
C ARG A 242 15.39 -3.20 10.59
N TRP A 243 15.44 -1.93 10.16
CA TRP A 243 14.67 -0.85 10.80
C TRP A 243 13.27 -0.67 10.20
N SER A 244 12.89 -1.45 9.20
CA SER A 244 11.49 -1.50 8.75
C SER A 244 10.64 -2.13 9.85
N SER A 245 9.43 -1.60 10.06
CA SER A 245 8.44 -2.16 10.99
C SER A 245 8.02 -3.58 10.58
N LEU A 246 8.13 -3.90 9.29
CA LEU A 246 7.79 -5.18 8.70
C LEU A 246 8.90 -6.23 8.82
N SER A 247 10.07 -5.86 9.32
CA SER A 247 11.23 -6.78 9.42
C SER A 247 10.94 -7.99 10.32
N ARG A 248 10.09 -7.84 11.34
CA ARG A 248 9.71 -8.92 12.26
C ARG A 248 8.60 -9.81 11.72
N SER A 249 7.57 -9.22 11.10
CA SER A 249 6.43 -9.97 10.55
C SER A 249 6.80 -10.68 9.24
N ALA A 250 7.66 -10.07 8.43
CA ALA A 250 8.13 -10.58 7.15
C ALA A 250 6.96 -11.09 6.28
N PRO A 251 6.05 -10.19 5.84
CA PRO A 251 4.84 -10.59 5.10
C PRO A 251 5.19 -11.29 3.80
N GLU A 252 4.27 -12.10 3.28
CA GLU A 252 4.47 -12.82 2.02
C GLU A 252 4.55 -11.87 0.82
N PHE A 253 3.65 -10.89 0.75
CA PHE A 253 3.69 -9.84 -0.25
C PHE A 253 3.80 -8.48 0.42
N LEU A 254 4.63 -7.62 -0.15
CA LEU A 254 4.72 -6.22 0.23
C LEU A 254 4.92 -5.34 -0.99
N VAL A 255 4.62 -4.06 -0.82
CA VAL A 255 4.91 -3.00 -1.78
C VAL A 255 5.97 -2.09 -1.18
N TYR A 256 6.89 -1.59 -1.99
CA TYR A 256 7.93 -0.66 -1.54
C TYR A 256 7.88 0.66 -2.33
N SER A 257 8.20 1.75 -1.65
CA SER A 257 8.22 3.08 -2.28
C SER A 257 9.47 3.27 -3.10
N GLU A 258 10.64 2.83 -2.63
CA GLU A 258 11.93 3.00 -3.29
C GLU A 258 12.91 1.85 -2.98
N LEU A 259 13.95 1.72 -3.81
CA LEU A 259 15.07 0.82 -3.60
C LEU A 259 16.32 1.65 -3.36
N LEU A 260 17.00 1.40 -2.25
CA LEU A 260 18.26 2.04 -1.90
C LEU A 260 19.40 1.06 -2.17
N GLN A 261 20.21 1.35 -3.18
CA GLN A 261 21.40 0.57 -3.48
C GLN A 261 22.52 0.93 -2.50
N THR A 262 22.95 -0.04 -1.70
CA THR A 262 24.11 0.08 -0.82
C THR A 262 25.10 -1.03 -1.16
N LYS A 263 25.46 -1.90 -0.20
CA LYS A 263 26.10 -3.19 -0.50
C LYS A 263 25.13 -4.17 -1.20
N ARG A 264 23.83 -3.97 -0.97
CA ARG A 264 22.71 -4.75 -1.53
C ARG A 264 21.51 -3.81 -1.75
N PRO A 265 20.59 -4.14 -2.65
CA PRO A 265 19.36 -3.38 -2.83
C PRO A 265 18.42 -3.57 -1.64
N TYR A 266 18.18 -2.51 -0.87
CA TYR A 266 17.24 -2.51 0.24
C TYR A 266 15.93 -1.81 -0.13
N MET A 267 14.81 -2.47 0.16
CA MET A 267 13.48 -1.89 0.07
C MET A 267 13.25 -0.89 1.19
N HIS A 268 12.67 0.26 0.82
CA HIS A 268 12.29 1.31 1.76
C HIS A 268 10.85 1.75 1.51
N GLY A 269 10.18 2.25 2.56
CA GLY A 269 8.75 2.55 2.56
C GLY A 269 7.89 1.31 2.31
N ALA A 270 8.20 0.20 2.99
CA ALA A 270 7.51 -1.06 2.76
C ALA A 270 6.10 -1.04 3.38
N THR A 271 5.13 -1.64 2.70
CA THR A 271 3.76 -1.84 3.16
C THR A 271 3.32 -3.27 2.84
N SER A 272 2.86 -4.00 3.86
CA SER A 272 2.29 -5.34 3.71
C SER A 272 1.03 -5.27 2.86
N ILE A 273 0.88 -6.20 1.93
CA ILE A 273 -0.30 -6.29 1.08
C ILE A 273 -0.88 -7.70 1.06
N LYS A 274 -2.19 -7.79 0.84
CA LYS A 274 -2.88 -9.07 0.67
C LYS A 274 -2.95 -9.46 -0.81
N PRO A 275 -2.87 -10.75 -1.16
CA PRO A 275 -2.89 -11.22 -2.55
C PRO A 275 -4.13 -10.76 -3.36
N GLU A 276 -5.29 -10.63 -2.72
CA GLU A 276 -6.54 -10.24 -3.36
C GLU A 276 -6.47 -8.80 -3.91
N TRP A 277 -5.66 -7.95 -3.27
CA TRP A 277 -5.48 -6.57 -3.69
C TRP A 277 -4.68 -6.48 -5.00
N LEU A 278 -3.72 -7.40 -5.21
CA LEU A 278 -2.95 -7.48 -6.45
C LEU A 278 -3.86 -7.83 -7.63
N ALA A 279 -4.73 -8.82 -7.45
CA ALA A 279 -5.66 -9.24 -8.49
C ALA A 279 -6.65 -8.12 -8.85
N LYS A 280 -7.12 -7.35 -7.84
CA LYS A 280 -8.06 -6.25 -8.02
C LYS A 280 -7.45 -4.99 -8.64
N TYR A 281 -6.32 -4.51 -8.11
CA TYR A 281 -5.75 -3.21 -8.52
C TYR A 281 -4.65 -3.34 -9.57
N GLY A 282 -4.14 -4.55 -9.80
CA GLY A 282 -3.07 -4.87 -10.72
C GLY A 282 -3.48 -5.73 -11.90
N GLY A 283 -4.75 -5.69 -12.31
CA GLY A 283 -5.25 -6.49 -13.44
C GLY A 283 -4.40 -6.41 -14.72
N SER A 284 -3.76 -5.27 -15.01
CA SER A 284 -2.85 -5.12 -16.16
C SER A 284 -1.56 -5.95 -16.07
N LEU A 285 -1.17 -6.37 -14.87
CA LEU A 285 -0.04 -7.25 -14.60
C LEU A 285 -0.49 -8.67 -14.24
N CYS A 286 -1.79 -8.96 -14.31
CA CYS A 286 -2.36 -10.27 -14.03
C CYS A 286 -2.69 -11.02 -15.32
N SER A 287 -2.51 -12.34 -15.29
CA SER A 287 -3.13 -13.26 -16.25
C SER A 287 -4.08 -14.19 -15.50
N PHE A 288 -5.27 -14.41 -16.04
CA PHE A 288 -6.34 -15.17 -15.36
C PHE A 288 -6.55 -16.51 -16.06
N SER A 289 -6.32 -17.61 -15.35
CA SER A 289 -6.66 -18.95 -15.82
C SER A 289 -7.98 -19.43 -15.22
N THR A 290 -8.84 -20.04 -16.02
CA THR A 290 -10.13 -20.58 -15.58
C THR A 290 -9.95 -21.87 -14.80
N VAL A 291 -10.77 -22.08 -13.76
CA VAL A 291 -10.82 -23.35 -13.02
C VAL A 291 -11.86 -24.25 -13.68
N GLU A 292 -11.42 -25.27 -14.41
CA GLU A 292 -12.30 -26.15 -15.20
C GLU A 292 -13.29 -26.95 -14.33
N ASP A 293 -12.88 -27.33 -13.12
CA ASP A 293 -13.68 -28.16 -12.20
C ASP A 293 -14.91 -27.43 -11.61
N ARG A 294 -15.04 -26.11 -11.80
CA ARG A 294 -16.14 -25.33 -11.21
C ARG A 294 -17.02 -24.70 -12.28
N LYS A 295 -18.29 -25.13 -12.32
CA LYS A 295 -19.32 -24.53 -13.18
C LYS A 295 -19.52 -23.05 -12.82
N PRO A 296 -19.73 -22.16 -13.81
CA PRO A 296 -20.09 -20.76 -13.56
C PRO A 296 -21.34 -20.64 -12.67
N GLU A 297 -21.32 -19.67 -11.76
CA GLU A 297 -22.41 -19.39 -10.82
C GLU A 297 -23.16 -18.14 -11.29
N TYR A 298 -24.47 -18.24 -11.51
CA TYR A 298 -25.30 -17.09 -11.84
C TYR A 298 -25.87 -16.47 -10.56
N ASP A 299 -25.70 -15.17 -10.40
CA ASP A 299 -26.31 -14.40 -9.31
C ASP A 299 -27.57 -13.66 -9.83
N PRO A 300 -28.78 -14.05 -9.39
CA PRO A 300 -30.02 -13.40 -9.78
C PRO A 300 -30.13 -11.93 -9.35
N GLN A 301 -29.40 -11.50 -8.31
CA GLN A 301 -29.52 -10.13 -7.80
C GLN A 301 -28.71 -9.14 -8.63
N THR A 302 -27.57 -9.58 -9.18
CA THR A 302 -26.69 -8.74 -9.99
C THR A 302 -26.83 -8.99 -11.49
N ASP A 303 -27.63 -9.97 -11.92
CA ASP A 303 -27.78 -10.43 -13.31
C ASP A 303 -26.42 -10.67 -14.00
N HIS A 304 -25.51 -11.25 -13.22
CA HIS A 304 -24.14 -11.50 -13.64
C HIS A 304 -23.78 -12.98 -13.45
N LEU A 305 -23.09 -13.51 -14.46
CA LEU A 305 -22.51 -14.84 -14.43
C LEU A 305 -21.09 -14.72 -13.89
N TYR A 306 -20.76 -15.50 -12.87
CA TYR A 306 -19.46 -15.49 -12.23
C TYR A 306 -18.67 -16.76 -12.55
N ARG A 307 -17.36 -16.61 -12.74
CA ARG A 307 -16.43 -17.73 -12.96
C ARG A 307 -15.29 -17.68 -11.96
N TRP A 308 -14.90 -18.85 -11.48
CA TRP A 308 -13.71 -19.02 -10.66
C TRP A 308 -12.45 -18.96 -11.53
N VAL A 309 -11.55 -18.04 -11.20
CA VAL A 309 -10.26 -17.87 -11.88
C VAL A 309 -9.12 -17.87 -10.88
N ILE A 310 -7.96 -18.39 -11.30
CA ILE A 310 -6.71 -18.31 -10.57
C ILE A 310 -5.86 -17.22 -11.24
N PRO A 311 -5.64 -16.07 -10.57
CA PRO A 311 -4.77 -15.04 -11.12
C PRO A 311 -3.30 -15.44 -10.96
N THR A 312 -2.49 -15.12 -11.96
CA THR A 312 -1.03 -15.11 -11.87
C THR A 312 -0.55 -13.67 -12.04
N PHE A 313 0.39 -13.23 -11.20
CA PHE A 313 0.83 -11.84 -11.14
C PHE A 313 2.29 -11.66 -11.56
N GLY A 314 2.50 -10.65 -12.42
CA GLY A 314 3.81 -10.16 -12.81
C GLY A 314 4.61 -11.14 -13.70
N PRO A 315 5.85 -10.78 -14.04
CA PRO A 315 6.70 -11.59 -14.93
C PRO A 315 7.16 -12.90 -14.28
N HIS A 316 7.07 -13.01 -12.96
CA HIS A 316 7.39 -14.22 -12.21
C HIS A 316 6.20 -15.18 -12.05
N LEU A 317 5.04 -14.85 -12.65
CA LEU A 317 3.83 -15.67 -12.65
C LEU A 317 3.41 -16.13 -11.24
N TRP A 318 3.48 -15.21 -10.26
CA TRP A 318 3.11 -15.54 -8.89
C TRP A 318 1.62 -15.90 -8.83
N GLN A 319 1.31 -17.17 -8.57
CA GLN A 319 -0.06 -17.61 -8.37
C GLN A 319 -0.67 -16.92 -7.14
N LEU A 320 -1.85 -16.34 -7.34
CA LEU A 320 -2.68 -15.72 -6.32
C LEU A 320 -3.87 -16.64 -5.98
N PRO A 321 -4.53 -16.43 -4.83
CA PRO A 321 -5.72 -17.19 -4.46
C PRO A 321 -6.82 -17.12 -5.52
N ALA A 322 -7.58 -18.21 -5.67
CA ALA A 322 -8.70 -18.27 -6.58
C ALA A 322 -9.77 -17.23 -6.18
N GLN A 323 -10.30 -16.53 -7.17
CA GLN A 323 -11.33 -15.51 -6.97
C GLN A 323 -12.47 -15.67 -7.98
N SER A 324 -13.67 -15.28 -7.56
CA SER A 324 -14.85 -15.22 -8.41
C SER A 324 -14.87 -13.88 -9.16
N MET A 325 -14.95 -13.93 -10.49
CA MET A 325 -14.94 -12.75 -11.37
C MET A 325 -16.18 -12.76 -12.27
N PRO A 326 -16.82 -11.60 -12.51
CA PRO A 326 -17.94 -11.51 -13.46
C PRO A 326 -17.45 -11.74 -14.89
N ILE A 327 -18.19 -12.53 -15.66
CA ILE A 327 -17.97 -12.75 -17.08
C ILE A 327 -18.57 -11.55 -17.83
N SER A 328 -17.72 -10.75 -18.49
CA SER A 328 -18.15 -9.53 -19.19
C SER A 328 -18.43 -9.72 -20.69
N SER A 329 -18.06 -10.85 -21.28
CA SER A 329 -18.22 -11.11 -22.72
C SER A 329 -19.53 -11.87 -22.99
N ASP A 330 -20.36 -11.32 -23.87
CA ASP A 330 -21.57 -12.02 -24.35
C ASP A 330 -21.21 -13.36 -25.04
N GLU A 331 -20.00 -13.48 -25.60
CA GLU A 331 -19.49 -14.71 -26.19
C GLU A 331 -19.21 -15.84 -25.18
N ASP A 332 -18.88 -15.51 -23.92
CA ASP A 332 -18.72 -16.51 -22.86
C ASP A 332 -20.03 -16.81 -22.11
N ARG A 333 -21.03 -15.91 -22.16
CA ARG A 333 -22.39 -16.20 -21.67
C ARG A 333 -23.08 -17.29 -22.50
N LEU A 334 -22.62 -17.49 -23.74
CA LEU A 334 -23.16 -18.44 -24.72
C LEU A 334 -22.44 -19.80 -24.72
N LYS A 335 -21.42 -20.01 -23.89
CA LYS A 335 -20.67 -21.27 -23.84
C LYS A 335 -20.90 -21.99 -22.52
N ASP A 336 -21.92 -22.85 -22.49
CA ASP A 336 -21.89 -23.97 -21.55
C ASP A 336 -20.76 -24.94 -21.95
N GLY A 337 -20.29 -25.78 -21.01
CA GLY A 337 -19.11 -26.65 -21.14
C GLY A 337 -19.09 -27.67 -22.29
N ASP A 338 -20.13 -27.68 -23.15
CA ASP A 338 -20.24 -28.48 -24.38
C ASP A 338 -20.30 -27.63 -25.67
N GLY A 339 -20.03 -26.32 -25.61
CA GLY A 339 -19.93 -25.47 -26.80
C GLY A 339 -21.26 -25.15 -27.51
N HIS A 340 -22.41 -25.47 -26.89
CA HIS A 340 -23.73 -25.13 -27.44
C HIS A 340 -24.27 -23.81 -26.85
N SER A 341 -24.67 -22.91 -27.77
CA SER A 341 -25.32 -21.63 -27.50
C SER A 341 -26.73 -21.81 -26.93
N VAL A 342 -26.93 -21.54 -25.65
CA VAL A 342 -28.25 -21.49 -25.00
C VAL A 342 -28.36 -20.20 -24.17
N TYR A 343 -29.59 -19.77 -23.88
CA TYR A 343 -30.00 -18.53 -23.20
C TYR A 343 -30.28 -17.30 -24.07
N ARG A 344 -31.17 -17.44 -25.06
CA ARG A 344 -32.08 -16.34 -25.48
C ARG A 344 -33.58 -16.68 -25.33
N MET A 345 -33.95 -17.61 -24.45
CA MET A 345 -35.34 -18.08 -24.37
C MET A 345 -35.99 -18.10 -22.97
N ARG A 346 -35.40 -17.46 -21.96
CA ARG A 346 -36.06 -17.33 -20.63
C ARG A 346 -36.62 -15.95 -20.32
N SER A 347 -36.14 -14.88 -20.94
CA SER A 347 -36.71 -13.54 -20.76
C SER A 347 -38.05 -13.36 -21.48
N ILE A 348 -38.33 -14.14 -22.53
CA ILE A 348 -39.62 -14.13 -23.24
C ILE A 348 -40.67 -14.97 -22.49
N TRP A 349 -40.26 -16.02 -21.79
CA TRP A 349 -41.20 -16.89 -21.05
C TRP A 349 -41.78 -16.22 -19.80
N ILE A 350 -40.99 -15.40 -19.10
CA ILE A 350 -41.49 -14.68 -17.90
C ILE A 350 -42.44 -13.52 -18.28
N ILE A 351 -42.28 -12.94 -19.48
CA ILE A 351 -43.20 -11.89 -19.96
C ILE A 351 -44.55 -12.50 -20.40
N PHE A 352 -44.58 -13.73 -20.91
CA PHE A 352 -45.83 -14.38 -21.33
C PHE A 352 -46.59 -15.12 -20.21
N SER A 353 -45.95 -15.47 -19.08
CA SER A 353 -46.65 -16.17 -17.97
C SER A 353 -47.43 -15.26 -17.01
N ASN A 354 -47.39 -13.93 -17.17
CA ASN A 354 -48.06 -12.97 -16.28
C ASN A 354 -49.19 -12.16 -16.93
N ALA A 355 -49.64 -12.51 -18.13
CA ALA A 355 -50.83 -11.93 -18.74
C ALA A 355 -52.05 -12.84 -18.51
N PRO A 356 -53.05 -12.45 -17.69
CA PRO A 356 -54.29 -13.19 -17.58
C PRO A 356 -55.15 -12.92 -18.83
N GLY A 357 -55.42 -13.98 -19.59
CA GLY A 357 -56.39 -13.97 -20.69
C GLY A 357 -55.78 -13.99 -22.08
N LEU A 358 -55.40 -15.18 -22.54
CA LEU A 358 -55.68 -15.60 -23.92
C LEU A 358 -55.68 -17.13 -23.97
N GLU A 359 -56.86 -17.71 -24.16
CA GLU A 359 -57.02 -19.13 -24.47
C GLU A 359 -56.43 -19.46 -25.85
N ARG A 360 -55.79 -20.64 -25.91
CA ARG A 360 -55.80 -21.63 -27.00
C ARG A 360 -55.35 -21.19 -28.39
N ASP A 361 -54.21 -21.71 -28.84
CA ASP A 361 -54.13 -22.90 -29.70
C ASP A 361 -52.74 -22.99 -30.35
N LEU A 362 -52.05 -24.12 -30.15
CA LEU A 362 -51.45 -24.98 -31.19
C LEU A 362 -50.38 -25.90 -30.57
N TYR A 363 -50.62 -27.19 -30.79
CA TYR A 363 -49.86 -28.38 -30.39
C TYR A 363 -48.60 -28.59 -31.28
N PRO A 364 -47.76 -29.63 -31.03
CA PRO A 364 -46.31 -29.53 -30.98
C PRO A 364 -45.62 -30.09 -32.24
N LEU A 365 -44.37 -29.70 -32.49
CA LEU A 365 -43.49 -30.51 -33.34
C LEU A 365 -42.07 -30.55 -32.77
N PHE A 366 -41.72 -31.75 -32.29
CA PHE A 366 -40.36 -32.27 -32.23
C PHE A 366 -39.70 -32.12 -33.61
N TYR A 367 -38.49 -31.57 -33.66
CA TYR A 367 -37.24 -32.31 -33.93
C TYR A 367 -36.03 -31.40 -33.70
#